data_AF-A0A935IZT4-F1
#
_entry.id   AF-A0A935IZT4-F1
#
_cell.length_a   1.000
_cell.length_b   1.000
_cell.length_c   1.000
_cell.angle_alpha   90.00
_cell.angle_beta   90.00
_cell.angle_gamma   90.00
#
_symmetry.space_group_name_H-M   'P 1'
#
loop_
_entity.id
_entity.type
_entity.pdbx_description
1 polymer ?
#
loop_
_entity_poly.entity_id
_entity_poly.type
_entity_poly.pdbx_seq_one_letter_code
_entity_poly.pdbx_strand_id
1 'polypeptide(L)'
;MKKLSAEEFSQLSVKGKGRSSAVFNSLINLQEGEGLLIEQKDWTRKAAPSSLVRYIEKKYQMKFSFGALENGSGWAVQRLNEVKKEIKKAEKAQVEQPKMNTERLEMKSELTLFYLGRISMNKIERVEDTIKAAMIHFWKSDKKMLQELFYEIIEGLSQQGHIIIEGDKTYLPLKKTL
;
A
#
# COMPACT_ATOMS: atom_id res chain seq x y z
N MET A 1 -3.78 -47.61 10.07
CA MET A 1 -3.28 -46.64 11.06
C MET A 1 -3.09 -47.37 12.38
N LYS A 2 -1.91 -47.30 13.02
CA LYS A 2 -1.61 -48.00 14.29
C LYS A 2 -1.52 -46.98 15.43
N LYS A 3 -2.19 -47.25 16.56
CA LYS A 3 -2.00 -46.48 17.81
C LYS A 3 -0.77 -47.03 18.52
N LEU A 4 0.12 -46.14 18.94
CA LEU A 4 1.31 -46.45 19.73
C LEU A 4 1.07 -46.04 21.19
N SER A 5 1.63 -46.80 22.14
CA SER A 5 1.66 -46.41 23.55
C SER A 5 2.67 -45.28 23.79
N ALA A 6 2.58 -44.60 24.94
CA ALA A 6 3.49 -43.50 25.29
C ALA A 6 4.95 -43.97 25.37
N GLU A 7 5.17 -45.19 25.88
CA GLU A 7 6.49 -45.81 25.99
C GLU A 7 7.05 -46.18 24.61
N GLU A 8 6.23 -46.77 23.73
CA GLU A 8 6.60 -47.09 22.35
C GLU A 8 6.95 -45.83 21.54
N PHE A 9 6.27 -44.71 21.80
CA PHE A 9 6.56 -43.43 21.14
C PHE A 9 7.89 -42.81 21.62
N SER A 10 8.19 -42.92 22.91
CA SER A 10 9.40 -42.33 23.51
C SER A 10 10.71 -43.00 23.04
N GLN A 11 10.64 -44.26 22.62
CA GLN A 11 11.77 -45.02 22.08
C GLN A 11 12.04 -44.73 20.60
N LEU A 12 11.15 -44.02 19.91
CA LEU A 12 11.39 -43.58 18.55
C LEU A 12 12.40 -42.43 18.55
N SER A 13 13.45 -42.55 17.73
CA SER A 13 14.39 -41.47 17.43
C SER A 13 13.75 -40.42 16.52
N VAL A 14 12.72 -39.75 17.03
CA VAL A 14 11.99 -38.71 16.29
C VAL A 14 12.89 -37.47 16.20
N LYS A 15 13.45 -37.20 15.02
CA LYS A 15 14.11 -35.90 14.73
C LYS A 15 13.13 -34.78 15.05
N GLY A 16 13.50 -33.90 15.97
CA GLY A 16 12.66 -32.79 16.44
C GLY A 16 12.06 -32.00 15.28
N LYS A 17 10.74 -32.06 15.12
CA LYS A 17 10.01 -31.24 14.15
C LYS A 17 9.80 -29.85 14.74
N GLY A 18 10.74 -28.95 14.44
CA GLY A 18 10.54 -27.52 14.60
C GLY A 18 11.39 -26.86 15.68
N ARG A 19 11.84 -25.64 15.36
CA ARG A 19 12.59 -24.67 16.18
C ARG A 19 13.98 -25.10 16.67
N SER A 20 14.35 -26.38 16.61
CA SER A 20 15.69 -26.89 16.94
C SER A 20 16.50 -27.39 15.73
N SER A 21 16.01 -27.19 14.50
CA SER A 21 16.74 -27.57 13.30
C SER A 21 18.01 -26.72 13.16
N ALA A 22 19.15 -27.33 12.81
CA ALA A 22 20.42 -26.64 12.59
C ALA A 22 20.25 -25.37 11.73
N VAL A 23 19.52 -25.47 10.62
CA VAL A 23 19.20 -24.35 9.72
C VAL A 23 18.51 -23.19 10.43
N PHE A 24 17.60 -23.44 11.38
CA PHE A 24 16.92 -22.37 12.12
C PHE A 24 17.88 -21.64 13.05
N ASN A 25 18.71 -22.39 13.78
CA ASN A 25 19.70 -21.81 14.69
C ASN A 25 20.76 -21.01 13.93
N SER A 26 21.23 -21.53 12.79
CA SER A 26 22.16 -20.83 11.90
C SER A 26 21.57 -19.52 11.38
N LEU A 27 20.28 -19.50 11.01
CA LEU A 27 19.62 -18.29 10.51
C LEU A 27 19.41 -17.21 11.58
N ILE A 28 19.09 -17.59 12.83
CA ILE A 28 18.93 -16.63 13.93
C ILE A 28 20.25 -16.00 14.34
N ASN A 29 21.34 -16.78 14.31
CA ASN A 29 22.65 -16.34 14.76
C ASN A 29 23.50 -15.68 13.66
N LEU A 30 23.00 -15.66 12.41
CA LEU A 30 23.69 -15.05 11.27
C LEU A 30 23.93 -13.56 11.54
N GLN A 31 25.16 -13.08 11.38
CA GLN A 31 25.48 -11.65 11.55
C GLN A 31 25.11 -10.86 10.30
N GLU A 32 25.01 -9.53 10.43
CA GLU A 32 24.64 -8.67 9.31
C GLU A 32 25.73 -8.69 8.23
N GLY A 33 25.33 -8.84 6.96
CA GLY A 33 26.24 -9.01 5.84
C GLY A 33 26.64 -10.47 5.58
N GLU A 34 26.45 -11.38 6.54
CA GLU A 34 26.77 -12.80 6.38
C GLU A 34 25.69 -13.57 5.62
N GLY A 35 26.14 -14.57 4.86
CA GLY A 35 25.32 -15.46 4.07
C GLY A 35 25.42 -16.91 4.53
N LEU A 36 24.31 -17.64 4.42
CA LEU A 36 24.18 -19.06 4.66
C LEU A 36 23.69 -19.74 3.38
N LEU A 37 24.40 -20.78 2.95
CA LEU A 37 23.93 -21.71 1.92
C LEU A 37 23.17 -22.86 2.60
N ILE A 38 21.96 -23.11 2.14
CA ILE A 38 21.12 -24.23 2.56
C ILE A 38 21.07 -25.21 1.38
N GLU A 39 21.81 -26.30 1.45
CA GLU A 39 21.75 -27.35 0.44
C GLU A 39 20.45 -28.15 0.54
N GLN A 40 20.04 -28.82 -0.54
CA GLN A 40 18.85 -29.67 -0.53
C GLN A 40 18.88 -30.75 0.57
N LYS A 41 20.05 -31.34 0.82
CA LYS A 41 20.23 -32.39 1.84
C LYS A 41 19.96 -31.91 3.27
N ASP A 42 20.20 -30.62 3.52
CA ASP A 42 20.04 -29.99 4.84
C ASP A 42 18.58 -29.56 5.08
N TRP A 43 17.75 -29.61 4.04
CA TRP A 43 16.34 -29.20 4.09
C TRP A 43 15.38 -30.37 4.02
N THR A 44 14.80 -30.73 5.16
CA THR A 44 13.92 -31.90 5.28
C THR A 44 12.43 -31.58 5.32
N ARG A 45 12.04 -30.32 5.06
CA ARG A 45 10.64 -29.87 5.17
C ARG A 45 9.97 -29.77 3.80
N LYS A 46 8.67 -30.07 3.75
CA LYS A 46 7.85 -29.93 2.54
C LYS A 46 7.72 -28.48 2.08
N ALA A 47 7.61 -27.54 3.02
CA ALA A 47 7.61 -26.12 2.70
C ALA A 47 9.04 -25.66 2.39
N ALA A 48 9.19 -24.74 1.44
CA ALA A 48 10.50 -24.19 1.09
C ALA A 48 11.15 -23.43 2.28
N PRO A 49 12.49 -23.31 2.31
CA PRO A 49 13.19 -22.53 3.33
C PRO A 49 12.68 -21.10 3.49
N SER A 50 12.14 -20.52 2.42
CA SER A 50 11.51 -19.20 2.41
C SER A 50 10.42 -19.03 3.48
N SER A 51 9.66 -20.08 3.79
CA SER A 51 8.64 -20.03 4.84
C SER A 51 9.26 -19.87 6.23
N LEU A 52 10.41 -20.50 6.47
CA LEU A 52 11.15 -20.38 7.73
C LEU A 52 11.83 -19.01 7.84
N VAL A 53 12.46 -18.56 6.76
CA VAL A 53 13.09 -17.22 6.70
C VAL A 53 12.06 -16.13 7.00
N ARG A 54 10.90 -16.13 6.33
CA ARG A 54 9.82 -15.17 6.59
C ARG A 54 9.28 -15.22 8.02
N TYR A 55 9.22 -16.42 8.61
CA TYR A 55 8.83 -16.57 10.01
C TYR A 55 9.85 -15.90 10.94
N ILE A 56 11.15 -16.10 10.69
CA ILE A 56 12.22 -15.48 11.49
C ILE A 56 12.17 -13.95 11.33
N GLU A 57 12.01 -13.44 10.10
CA GLU A 57 11.86 -11.99 9.85
C GLU A 57 10.73 -11.38 10.66
N LYS A 58 9.55 -12.01 10.67
CA LYS A 58 8.37 -11.49 11.36
C LYS A 58 8.54 -11.56 12.89
N LYS A 59 9.12 -12.64 13.40
CA LYS A 59 9.18 -12.90 14.84
C LYS A 59 10.34 -12.20 15.54
N TYR A 60 11.51 -12.15 14.90
CA TYR A 60 12.75 -11.63 15.48
C TYR A 60 13.13 -10.26 14.89
N GLN A 61 12.26 -9.66 14.06
CA GLN A 61 12.47 -8.35 13.41
C GLN A 61 13.75 -8.27 12.56
N MET A 62 14.24 -9.41 12.08
CA MET A 62 15.42 -9.48 11.21
C MET A 62 15.04 -9.27 9.74
N LYS A 63 16.04 -9.01 8.88
CA LYS A 63 15.88 -8.93 7.42
C LYS A 63 16.85 -9.84 6.70
N PHE A 64 16.33 -10.55 5.71
CA PHE A 64 17.13 -11.43 4.88
C PHE A 64 16.86 -11.19 3.38
N SER A 65 17.91 -11.30 2.56
CA SER A 65 17.78 -11.64 1.15
C SER A 65 17.77 -13.16 1.02
N PHE A 66 16.85 -13.73 0.26
CA PHE A 66 16.80 -15.18 0.07
C PHE A 66 16.43 -15.54 -1.37
N GLY A 67 16.98 -16.62 -1.89
CA GLY A 67 16.69 -17.12 -3.24
C GLY A 67 17.08 -18.59 -3.41
N ALA A 68 16.43 -19.27 -4.34
CA ALA A 68 16.91 -20.56 -4.83
C ALA A 68 18.09 -20.33 -5.77
N LEU A 69 19.08 -21.22 -5.76
CA LEU A 69 20.17 -21.19 -6.72
C LEU A 69 19.66 -21.56 -8.11
N GLU A 70 20.22 -20.96 -9.15
CA GLU A 70 19.82 -21.19 -10.55
C GLU A 70 19.98 -22.66 -10.97
N ASN A 71 21.00 -23.34 -10.43
CA ASN A 71 21.25 -24.76 -10.66
C ASN A 71 20.34 -25.69 -9.84
N GLY A 72 19.43 -25.14 -9.02
CA GLY A 72 18.52 -25.90 -8.16
C GLY A 72 19.18 -26.60 -6.97
N SER A 73 20.49 -26.50 -6.78
CA SER A 73 21.24 -27.27 -5.76
C SER A 73 20.93 -26.87 -4.29
N GLY A 74 20.24 -25.76 -4.08
CA GLY A 74 19.87 -25.28 -2.76
C GLY A 74 19.35 -23.85 -2.76
N TRP A 75 19.46 -23.20 -1.61
CA TRP A 75 19.00 -21.83 -1.38
C TRP A 75 20.10 -21.01 -0.69
N ALA A 76 20.27 -19.77 -1.12
CA ALA A 76 21.13 -18.81 -0.44
C ALA A 76 20.26 -17.88 0.42
N VAL A 77 20.72 -17.58 1.63
CA VAL A 77 20.10 -16.62 2.54
C VAL A 77 21.17 -15.70 3.10
N GLN A 78 21.00 -14.38 3.00
CA GLN A 78 21.94 -13.40 3.55
C GLN A 78 21.23 -12.46 4.51
N ARG A 79 21.78 -12.22 5.70
CA ARG A 79 21.24 -11.22 6.61
C ARG A 79 21.62 -9.82 6.14
N LEU A 80 20.64 -8.95 6.07
CA LEU A 80 20.83 -7.56 5.65
C LEU A 80 21.06 -6.69 6.88
N ASN A 81 22.00 -5.74 6.80
CA ASN A 81 22.14 -4.69 7.81
C ASN A 81 20.85 -3.86 7.79
N GLU A 82 20.25 -3.59 8.96
CA GLU A 82 19.09 -2.71 9.02
C GLU A 82 19.50 -1.29 8.63
N VAL A 83 19.36 -0.98 7.33
CA VAL A 83 19.30 0.40 6.85
C VAL A 83 18.13 0.52 5.88
N LYS A 84 17.12 1.25 6.36
CA LYS A 84 16.08 1.95 5.60
C LYS A 84 15.01 1.10 4.89
N LYS A 85 13.94 0.84 5.65
CA LYS A 85 12.56 0.84 5.13
C LYS A 85 12.21 2.11 4.33
N GLU A 86 13.03 3.15 4.40
CA GLU A 86 12.91 4.36 3.58
C GLU A 86 13.35 4.15 2.13
N ILE A 87 14.32 3.27 1.80
CA ILE A 87 14.85 3.22 0.42
C ILE A 87 13.97 2.37 -0.51
N LYS A 88 13.34 1.28 -0.05
CA LYS A 88 12.36 0.56 -0.91
C LYS A 88 10.96 1.20 -0.95
N LYS A 89 10.64 2.10 -0.02
CA LYS A 89 9.53 3.04 -0.19
C LYS A 89 9.93 4.20 -1.11
N ALA A 90 11.16 4.69 -1.05
CA ALA A 90 11.63 5.79 -1.89
C ALA A 90 11.88 5.37 -3.35
N GLU A 91 12.42 4.19 -3.64
CA GLU A 91 12.60 3.73 -5.04
C GLU A 91 11.28 3.29 -5.68
N LYS A 92 10.34 2.71 -4.92
CA LYS A 92 8.95 2.54 -5.41
C LYS A 92 8.20 3.87 -5.49
N ALA A 93 8.55 4.87 -4.69
CA ALA A 93 8.02 6.23 -4.78
C ALA A 93 8.76 7.13 -5.79
N GLN A 94 9.84 6.66 -6.42
CA GLN A 94 10.56 7.40 -7.46
C GLN A 94 10.36 6.82 -8.87
N VAL A 95 9.71 5.66 -9.00
CA VAL A 95 9.23 5.16 -10.32
C VAL A 95 7.72 5.27 -10.47
N GLU A 96 6.98 5.59 -9.41
CA GLU A 96 5.77 6.38 -9.58
C GLU A 96 6.17 7.85 -9.47
N GLN A 97 6.50 8.47 -10.61
CA GLN A 97 5.92 9.79 -10.83
C GLN A 97 4.46 9.69 -10.36
N PRO A 98 3.86 10.68 -9.68
CA PRO A 98 2.42 10.65 -9.52
C PRO A 98 1.92 10.44 -10.94
N LYS A 99 1.37 9.26 -11.24
CA LYS A 99 0.40 9.18 -12.31
C LYS A 99 -0.57 10.24 -11.80
N MET A 100 -0.50 11.45 -12.38
CA MET A 100 -1.66 12.30 -12.44
C MET A 100 -2.74 11.30 -12.76
N ASN A 101 -3.63 11.10 -11.80
CA ASN A 101 -4.72 10.19 -12.03
C ASN A 101 -5.51 10.95 -13.08
N THR A 102 -5.20 10.69 -14.36
CA THR A 102 -5.57 11.56 -15.48
C THR A 102 -7.09 11.66 -15.51
N GLU A 103 -7.76 10.55 -15.20
CA GLU A 103 -9.20 10.47 -14.96
C GLU A 103 -9.67 11.39 -13.83
N ARG A 104 -8.96 11.42 -12.68
CA ARG A 104 -9.28 12.37 -11.59
C ARG A 104 -9.06 13.82 -12.01
N LEU A 105 -8.00 14.11 -12.76
CA LEU A 105 -7.68 15.47 -13.20
C LEU A 105 -8.67 15.97 -14.25
N GLU A 106 -9.02 15.12 -15.21
CA GLU A 106 -10.07 15.34 -16.21
C GLU A 106 -11.41 15.59 -15.52
N MET A 107 -11.80 14.71 -14.59
CA MET A 107 -13.04 14.86 -13.83
C MET A 107 -13.06 16.15 -13.02
N LYS A 108 -11.94 16.51 -12.37
CA LYS A 108 -11.82 17.77 -11.64
C LYS A 108 -12.00 18.97 -12.57
N SER A 109 -11.41 18.92 -13.77
CA SER A 109 -11.55 19.97 -14.78
C SER A 109 -13.00 20.10 -15.27
N GLU A 110 -13.63 19.00 -15.67
CA GLU A 110 -15.04 18.99 -16.11
C GLU A 110 -15.98 19.50 -15.02
N LEU A 111 -15.77 19.07 -13.77
CA LEU A 111 -16.58 19.48 -12.64
C LEU A 111 -16.39 20.96 -12.31
N THR A 112 -15.17 21.49 -12.47
CA THR A 112 -14.88 22.92 -12.30
C THR A 112 -15.63 23.76 -13.33
N LEU A 113 -15.58 23.35 -14.60
CA LEU A 113 -16.32 24.02 -15.69
C LEU A 113 -17.83 23.95 -15.45
N PHE A 114 -18.34 22.79 -15.04
CA PHE A 114 -19.75 22.62 -14.70
C PHE A 114 -20.17 23.58 -13.57
N TYR A 115 -19.39 23.63 -12.48
CA TYR A 115 -19.69 24.47 -11.32
C TYR A 115 -19.68 25.96 -11.68
N LEU A 116 -18.61 26.44 -12.31
CA LEU A 116 -18.50 27.85 -12.72
C LEU A 116 -19.58 28.25 -13.74
N GLY A 117 -19.92 27.35 -14.67
CA GLY A 117 -21.02 27.57 -15.62
C GLY A 117 -22.38 27.75 -14.93
N ARG A 118 -22.65 26.97 -13.87
CA ARG A 118 -23.86 27.10 -13.06
C ARG A 118 -23.89 28.43 -12.31
N ILE A 119 -22.78 28.82 -11.67
CA ILE A 119 -22.71 30.11 -10.96
C ILE A 119 -22.93 31.26 -11.95
N SER A 120 -22.28 31.21 -13.11
CA SER A 120 -22.40 32.25 -14.14
C SER A 120 -23.84 32.44 -14.62
N MET A 121 -24.63 31.36 -14.70
CA MET A 121 -26.02 31.42 -15.14
C MET A 121 -26.96 31.90 -14.03
N ASN A 122 -26.79 31.39 -12.81
CA ASN A 122 -27.72 31.67 -11.71
C ASN A 122 -27.36 32.94 -10.92
N LYS A 123 -26.13 33.47 -11.08
CA LYS A 123 -25.50 34.57 -10.32
C LYS A 123 -25.30 34.28 -8.82
N ILE A 124 -26.27 33.61 -8.20
CA ILE A 124 -26.25 33.08 -6.83
C ILE A 124 -26.80 31.67 -6.89
N GLU A 125 -26.12 30.73 -6.24
CA GLU A 125 -26.53 29.33 -6.24
C GLU A 125 -26.33 28.65 -4.88
N ARG A 126 -27.09 27.59 -4.65
CA ARG A 126 -26.98 26.77 -3.44
C ARG A 126 -26.05 25.59 -3.70
N VAL A 127 -25.08 25.42 -2.81
CA VAL A 127 -24.04 24.38 -2.92
C VAL A 127 -24.66 22.99 -3.09
N GLU A 128 -25.62 22.63 -2.23
CA GLU A 128 -26.26 21.32 -2.28
C GLU A 128 -27.00 21.04 -3.60
N ASP A 129 -27.65 22.04 -4.17
CA ASP A 129 -28.40 21.88 -5.42
C ASP A 129 -27.44 21.65 -6.58
N THR A 130 -26.27 22.30 -6.57
CA THR A 130 -25.23 22.08 -7.56
C THR A 130 -24.57 20.71 -7.39
N ILE A 131 -24.37 20.22 -6.16
CA ILE A 131 -23.91 18.84 -5.90
C ILE A 131 -24.91 17.83 -6.48
N LYS A 132 -26.21 18.00 -6.20
CA LYS A 132 -27.26 17.12 -6.76
C LYS A 132 -27.25 17.13 -8.28
N ALA A 133 -27.13 18.31 -8.89
CA ALA A 133 -27.06 18.44 -10.34
C ALA A 133 -25.81 17.78 -10.93
N ALA A 134 -24.65 17.94 -10.28
CA ALA A 134 -23.41 17.27 -10.68
C ALA A 134 -23.54 15.74 -10.61
N MET A 135 -24.16 15.21 -9.56
CA MET A 135 -24.39 13.77 -9.41
C MET A 135 -25.28 13.18 -10.51
N ILE A 136 -26.20 13.98 -11.07
CA ILE A 136 -27.02 13.60 -12.23
C ILE A 136 -26.19 13.69 -13.51
N HIS A 137 -25.45 14.79 -13.70
CA HIS A 137 -24.64 15.04 -14.91
C HIS A 137 -23.51 14.01 -15.08
N PHE A 138 -22.87 13.62 -13.98
CA PHE A 138 -21.74 12.70 -13.93
C PHE A 138 -22.14 11.34 -13.33
N TRP A 139 -23.31 10.82 -13.69
CA TRP A 139 -23.89 9.61 -13.08
C TRP A 139 -23.05 8.33 -13.20
N LYS A 140 -22.14 8.26 -14.18
CA LYS A 140 -21.20 7.14 -14.38
C LYS A 140 -20.01 7.18 -13.43
N SER A 141 -19.75 8.33 -12.82
CA SER A 141 -18.60 8.56 -11.95
C SER A 141 -18.87 8.06 -10.54
N ASP A 142 -17.79 7.77 -9.80
CA ASP A 142 -17.92 7.44 -8.38
C ASP A 142 -18.47 8.64 -7.59
N LYS A 143 -19.57 8.40 -6.88
CA LYS A 143 -20.31 9.42 -6.13
C LYS A 143 -19.46 10.08 -5.03
N LYS A 144 -18.64 9.30 -4.34
CA LYS A 144 -17.82 9.78 -3.24
C LYS A 144 -16.69 10.65 -3.78
N MET A 145 -16.03 10.18 -4.82
CA MET A 145 -14.98 10.92 -5.52
C MET A 145 -15.50 12.25 -6.07
N LEU A 146 -16.70 12.27 -6.66
CA LEU A 146 -17.30 13.51 -7.18
C LEU A 146 -17.54 14.53 -6.05
N GLN A 147 -18.10 14.08 -4.92
CA GLN A 147 -18.31 14.96 -3.77
C GLN A 147 -16.99 15.50 -3.22
N GLU A 148 -15.99 14.64 -3.04
CA GLU A 148 -14.65 15.05 -2.61
C GLU A 148 -14.04 16.10 -3.55
N LEU A 149 -14.08 15.86 -4.86
CA LEU A 149 -13.58 16.79 -5.87
C LEU A 149 -14.35 18.11 -5.88
N PHE A 150 -15.67 18.06 -5.69
CA PHE A 150 -16.51 19.24 -5.67
C PHE A 150 -16.12 20.18 -4.52
N TYR A 151 -15.98 19.64 -3.30
CA TYR A 151 -15.54 20.43 -2.15
C TYR A 151 -14.11 20.95 -2.32
N GLU A 152 -13.21 20.16 -2.89
CA GLU A 152 -11.83 20.58 -3.22
C GLU A 152 -11.81 21.78 -4.20
N ILE A 153 -12.69 21.77 -5.20
CA ILE A 153 -12.84 22.88 -6.17
C ILE A 153 -13.40 24.13 -5.49
N ILE A 154 -14.47 23.99 -4.70
CA ILE A 154 -15.09 25.11 -3.98
C ILE A 154 -14.07 25.77 -3.06
N GLU A 155 -13.36 24.98 -2.26
CA GLU A 155 -12.34 25.49 -1.34
C GLU A 155 -11.25 26.25 -2.10
N GLY A 156 -10.71 25.66 -3.17
CA GLY A 156 -9.68 26.31 -3.98
C GLY A 156 -10.14 27.63 -4.60
N LEU A 157 -11.33 27.65 -5.20
CA LEU A 157 -11.90 28.87 -5.80
C LEU A 157 -12.18 29.95 -4.75
N SER A 158 -12.63 29.55 -3.55
CA SER A 158 -12.89 30.49 -2.45
C SER A 158 -11.60 31.09 -1.90
N GLN A 159 -10.57 30.27 -1.67
CA GLN A 159 -9.24 30.72 -1.22
C GLN A 159 -8.59 31.68 -2.23
N GLN A 160 -8.81 31.47 -3.52
CA GLN A 160 -8.35 32.35 -4.59
C GLN A 160 -9.20 33.63 -4.75
N GLY A 161 -10.30 33.75 -4.00
CA GLY A 161 -11.20 34.89 -4.09
C GLY A 161 -12.01 34.95 -5.40
N HIS A 162 -12.15 33.82 -6.10
CA HIS A 162 -12.98 33.73 -7.31
C HIS A 162 -14.46 33.59 -7.00
N ILE A 163 -14.79 33.02 -5.83
CA ILE A 163 -16.17 32.88 -5.34
C ILE A 163 -16.20 33.30 -3.87
N ILE A 164 -17.37 33.75 -3.42
CA ILE A 164 -17.67 33.97 -2.00
C ILE A 164 -18.78 33.01 -1.60
N ILE A 165 -18.63 32.42 -0.40
CA ILE A 165 -19.59 31.50 0.19
C ILE A 165 -20.09 32.12 1.49
N GLU A 166 -21.39 32.38 1.57
CA GLU A 166 -22.07 32.87 2.77
C GLU A 166 -23.23 31.93 3.11
N GLY A 167 -23.07 31.16 4.19
CA GLY A 167 -23.96 30.04 4.50
C GLY A 167 -23.97 29.02 3.36
N ASP A 168 -25.16 28.64 2.88
CA ASP A 168 -25.31 27.68 1.78
C ASP A 168 -25.27 28.30 0.38
N LYS A 169 -25.02 29.62 0.28
CA LYS A 169 -25.08 30.37 -0.98
C LYS A 169 -23.67 30.70 -1.47
N THR A 170 -23.45 30.49 -2.75
CA THR A 170 -22.23 30.85 -3.47
C THR A 170 -22.52 31.91 -4.52
N TYR A 171 -21.65 32.91 -4.67
CA TYR A 171 -21.76 33.95 -5.70
C TYR A 171 -20.39 34.46 -6.16
N LEU A 172 -20.36 35.10 -7.33
CA LEU A 172 -19.15 35.75 -7.85
C LEU A 172 -18.97 37.12 -7.18
N PRO A 173 -17.78 37.42 -6.63
CA PRO A 173 -17.50 38.75 -6.10
C PRO A 173 -17.59 39.78 -7.22
N LEU A 174 -18.28 40.89 -6.96
CA LEU A 174 -18.21 42.05 -7.85
C LEU A 174 -16.77 42.56 -7.85
N LYS A 175 -16.22 42.85 -9.04
CA LYS A 175 -14.94 43.56 -9.13
C LYS A 175 -15.05 44.82 -8.27
N LYS A 176 -14.23 44.92 -7.23
CA LYS A 176 -13.99 46.21 -6.57
C LYS A 176 -13.36 47.10 -7.64
N THR A 177 -14.13 48.00 -8.21
CA THR A 177 -13.59 49.17 -8.88
C THR A 177 -12.75 49.90 -7.84
N LEU A 178 -11.43 49.81 -7.99
CA LEU A 178 -10.48 50.71 -7.34
C LEU A 178 -10.69 52.13 -7.87
#